data_AF-A0A2V8RVF9-F1
#
_entry.id   AF-A0A2V8RVF9-F1
#
_cell.length_a   1.000
_cell.length_b   1.000
_cell.length_c   1.000
_cell.angle_alpha   90.00
_cell.angle_beta   90.00
_cell.angle_gamma   90.00
#
_symmetry.space_group_name_H-M   'P 1'
#
loop_
_entity.id
_entity.type
_entity.pdbx_description
1 polymer ?
#
loop_
_entity_poly.entity_id
_entity_poly.type
_entity_poly.pdbx_seq_one_letter_code
_entity_poly.pdbx_strand_id
1 'polypeptide(L)'
;MKLMCTYLFAFVFIVASVPASAAGAAQDRNVLRQQVHFERGRTSTVIKNTIRRGTTHEYLLAARGGQTMIVHLVAKQTSFTIYKPNGGAAIESADGVKDWEGSLPETGEYTITISTDARSAPYTLETTIR
;
A
#
# COMPACT_ATOMS: atom_id res chain seq x y z
N MET A 1 41.61 -62.41 14.79
CA MET A 1 41.13 -62.87 16.12
C MET A 1 40.05 -61.91 16.58
N LYS A 2 38.78 -62.39 16.60
CA LYS A 2 37.57 -61.87 17.30
C LYS A 2 37.18 -60.40 17.06
N LEU A 3 36.19 -60.13 16.20
CA LEU A 3 34.74 -60.04 16.53
C LEU A 3 34.43 -59.13 17.72
N MET A 4 33.79 -57.98 17.44
CA MET A 4 32.67 -57.43 18.22
C MET A 4 31.95 -56.40 17.32
N CYS A 5 30.67 -56.61 16.99
CA CYS A 5 29.49 -55.90 17.55
C CYS A 5 29.45 -54.40 17.25
N THR A 6 28.35 -53.71 16.94
CA THR A 6 26.94 -53.94 16.63
C THR A 6 26.41 -52.51 16.32
N TYR A 7 25.24 -52.42 15.71
CA TYR A 7 24.32 -51.27 15.67
C TYR A 7 24.47 -50.34 14.47
N LEU A 8 23.60 -50.46 13.46
CA LEU A 8 22.15 -50.20 13.41
C LEU A 8 21.97 -48.87 12.69
N PHE A 9 21.37 -48.95 11.50
CA PHE A 9 20.86 -47.82 10.73
C PHE A 9 20.05 -46.89 11.63
N ALA A 10 20.58 -45.71 11.92
CA ALA A 10 19.83 -44.62 12.53
C ALA A 10 19.84 -43.44 11.55
N PHE A 11 18.72 -43.31 10.84
CA PHE A 11 18.36 -42.20 9.99
C PHE A 11 18.36 -40.91 10.83
N VAL A 12 19.42 -40.10 10.73
CA VAL A 12 19.45 -38.77 11.36
C VAL A 12 18.71 -37.80 10.44
N PHE A 13 17.41 -37.63 10.69
CA PHE A 13 16.62 -36.48 10.25
C PHE A 13 16.43 -35.59 11.47
N ILE A 14 17.23 -34.53 11.61
CA ILE A 14 16.93 -33.47 12.59
C ILE A 14 17.13 -32.10 11.93
N VAL A 15 15.98 -31.57 11.50
CA VAL A 15 15.55 -30.16 11.44
C VAL A 15 16.61 -29.14 11.02
N ALA A 16 16.54 -28.74 9.74
CA ALA A 16 17.03 -27.44 9.30
C ALA A 16 16.24 -26.36 10.04
N SER A 17 16.88 -25.71 11.00
CA SER A 17 16.41 -24.47 11.60
C SER A 17 16.37 -23.41 10.51
N VAL A 18 15.20 -23.21 9.91
CA VAL A 18 14.95 -22.03 9.08
C VAL A 18 14.98 -20.83 10.04
N PRO A 19 15.93 -19.89 9.91
CA PRO A 19 15.78 -18.63 10.61
C PRO A 19 14.53 -17.97 10.05
N ALA A 20 13.51 -17.78 10.90
CA ALA A 20 12.43 -16.86 10.60
C ALA A 20 13.08 -15.50 10.40
N SER A 21 13.27 -15.11 9.14
CA SER A 21 13.65 -13.74 8.78
C SER A 21 12.58 -12.84 9.35
N ALA A 22 12.86 -12.25 10.52
CA ALA A 22 12.06 -11.19 11.10
C ALA A 22 11.85 -10.16 9.99
N ALA A 23 10.59 -9.98 9.60
CA ALA A 23 10.20 -9.01 8.60
C ALA A 23 10.82 -7.67 8.97
N GLY A 24 11.81 -7.26 8.18
CA GLY A 24 12.29 -5.89 8.17
C GLY A 24 11.14 -5.03 7.71
N ALA A 25 10.60 -4.22 8.61
CA ALA A 25 9.94 -2.97 8.26
C ALA A 25 10.33 -1.95 9.31
N ALA A 26 11.57 -1.47 9.17
CA ALA A 26 11.82 -0.07 9.42
C ALA A 26 10.78 0.75 8.62
N GLN A 27 10.14 1.74 9.23
CA GLN A 27 10.49 3.13 9.03
C GLN A 27 9.51 4.00 9.82
N ASP A 28 10.04 4.71 10.81
CA ASP A 28 9.48 5.95 11.36
C ASP A 28 9.43 7.01 10.25
N ARG A 29 8.46 6.85 9.36
CA ARG A 29 7.96 7.94 8.54
C ARG A 29 6.64 8.32 9.19
N ASN A 30 6.40 9.60 9.36
CA ASN A 30 5.13 10.11 9.85
C ASN A 30 4.05 9.85 8.77
N VAL A 31 3.61 8.59 8.68
CA VAL A 31 2.65 8.10 7.72
C VAL A 31 1.32 7.95 8.41
N LEU A 32 0.33 8.70 7.96
CA LEU A 32 -1.04 8.59 8.43
C LEU A 32 -1.82 7.75 7.42
N ARG A 33 -2.18 6.53 7.81
CA ARG A 33 -2.95 5.59 6.99
C ARG A 33 -4.43 5.68 7.32
N GLN A 34 -5.28 5.73 6.30
CA GLN A 34 -6.73 5.71 6.44
C GLN A 34 -7.37 4.78 5.41
N GLN A 35 -8.23 3.87 5.86
CA GLN A 35 -9.06 3.10 4.94
C GLN A 35 -10.21 3.94 4.39
N VAL A 36 -10.42 3.83 3.08
CA VAL A 36 -11.49 4.52 2.36
C VAL A 36 -12.67 3.58 2.20
N HIS A 37 -13.79 3.96 2.78
CA HIS A 37 -15.07 3.25 2.67
C HIS A 37 -16.08 4.18 2.01
N PHE A 38 -16.88 3.64 1.08
CA PHE A 38 -18.01 4.36 0.51
C PHE A 38 -19.27 4.11 1.33
N GLU A 39 -20.09 5.15 1.48
CA GLU A 39 -21.42 4.98 2.06
C GLU A 39 -22.26 4.01 1.22
N ARG A 40 -23.25 3.38 1.84
CA ARG A 40 -24.09 2.39 1.17
C ARG A 40 -24.79 3.01 -0.05
N GLY A 41 -24.56 2.44 -1.23
CA GLY A 41 -25.12 2.92 -2.49
C GLY A 41 -24.37 4.10 -3.12
N ARG A 42 -23.26 4.54 -2.52
CA ARG A 42 -22.35 5.53 -3.10
C ARG A 42 -21.13 4.85 -3.70
N THR A 43 -20.60 5.47 -4.74
CA THR A 43 -19.35 5.10 -5.42
C THR A 43 -18.26 6.15 -5.25
N SER A 44 -18.56 7.25 -4.56
CA SER A 44 -17.61 8.33 -4.29
C SER A 44 -17.61 8.75 -2.82
N THR A 45 -16.47 9.29 -2.40
CA THR A 45 -16.30 9.95 -1.10
C THR A 45 -15.38 11.15 -1.23
N VAL A 46 -15.51 12.07 -0.29
CA VAL A 46 -14.72 13.31 -0.21
C VAL A 46 -14.06 13.38 1.15
N ILE A 47 -12.74 13.52 1.16
CA ILE A 47 -11.91 13.56 2.36
C ILE A 47 -11.22 14.91 2.43
N LYS A 48 -11.37 15.61 3.56
CA LYS A 48 -10.72 16.90 3.83
C LYS A 48 -9.70 16.72 4.93
N ASN A 49 -8.46 17.15 4.69
CA ASN A 49 -7.40 17.05 5.70
C ASN A 49 -6.33 18.14 5.50
N THR A 50 -5.36 18.20 6.40
CA THR A 50 -4.19 19.07 6.31
C THR A 50 -2.93 18.24 6.44
N ILE A 51 -2.10 18.25 5.40
CA ILE A 51 -0.80 17.57 5.39
C ILE A 51 0.31 18.53 5.83
N ARG A 52 1.35 18.01 6.46
CA ARG A 52 2.56 18.76 6.84
C ARG A 52 3.78 18.20 6.10
N ARG A 53 4.78 19.04 5.85
CA ARG A 53 6.03 18.56 5.26
C ARG A 53 6.68 17.50 6.16
N GLY A 54 7.18 16.42 5.55
CA GLY A 54 7.73 15.27 6.27
C GLY A 54 6.67 14.29 6.80
N THR A 55 5.40 14.53 6.49
CA THR A 55 4.31 13.58 6.71
C THR A 55 3.78 13.08 5.38
N THR A 56 3.25 11.86 5.36
CA THR A 56 2.66 11.24 4.18
C THR A 56 1.30 10.72 4.56
N HIS A 57 0.26 11.06 3.80
CA HIS A 57 -1.06 10.51 4.05
C HIS A 57 -1.35 9.42 3.02
N GLU A 58 -1.67 8.22 3.48
CA GLU A 58 -1.97 7.06 2.64
C GLU A 58 -3.45 6.70 2.79
N TYR A 59 -4.15 6.65 1.66
CA TYR A 59 -5.54 6.24 1.59
C TYR A 59 -5.66 4.89 0.92
N LEU A 60 -6.18 3.92 1.66
CA LEU A 60 -6.31 2.53 1.23
C LEU A 60 -7.71 2.32 0.64
N LEU A 61 -7.79 2.03 -0.66
CA LEU A 61 -9.04 1.87 -1.38
C LEU A 61 -9.12 0.49 -2.03
N ALA A 62 -10.03 -0.34 -1.51
CA ALA A 62 -10.34 -1.62 -2.12
C ALA A 62 -11.14 -1.42 -3.42
N ALA A 63 -10.62 -1.97 -4.52
CA ALA A 63 -11.27 -1.90 -5.82
C ALA A 63 -10.98 -3.17 -6.65
N ARG A 64 -11.77 -3.37 -7.70
CA ARG A 64 -11.68 -4.53 -8.59
C ARG A 64 -11.05 -4.15 -9.93
N GLY A 65 -10.36 -5.11 -10.52
CA GLY A 65 -9.86 -4.98 -11.88
C GLY A 65 -11.00 -4.72 -12.87
N GLY A 66 -10.75 -3.85 -13.85
CA GLY A 66 -11.73 -3.40 -14.84
C GLY A 66 -12.61 -2.23 -14.39
N GLN A 67 -12.65 -1.90 -13.09
CA GLN A 67 -13.35 -0.69 -12.63
C GLN A 67 -12.58 0.57 -13.03
N THR A 68 -13.29 1.67 -13.22
CA THR A 68 -12.67 2.99 -13.44
C THR A 68 -12.55 3.72 -12.11
N MET A 69 -11.33 4.08 -11.73
CA MET A 69 -11.06 4.94 -10.58
C MET A 69 -10.79 6.36 -11.05
N ILE A 70 -11.39 7.33 -10.35
CA ILE A 70 -11.21 8.76 -10.59
C ILE A 70 -10.78 9.39 -9.28
N VAL A 71 -9.70 10.15 -9.31
CA VAL A 71 -9.13 10.82 -8.17
C VAL A 71 -8.91 12.29 -8.52
N HIS A 72 -9.48 13.17 -7.70
CA HIS A 72 -9.35 14.62 -7.83
C HIS A 72 -8.81 15.21 -6.52
N LEU A 73 -7.74 15.99 -6.61
CA LEU A 73 -7.08 16.61 -5.47
C LEU A 73 -7.09 18.14 -5.60
N VAL A 74 -7.89 18.78 -4.76
CA VAL A 74 -7.91 20.24 -4.62
C VAL A 74 -6.90 20.65 -3.56
N ALA A 75 -5.72 21.11 -4.00
CA ALA A 75 -4.64 21.56 -3.11
C ALA A 75 -3.62 22.48 -3.80
N LYS A 76 -2.84 23.21 -2.98
CA LYS A 76 -1.66 23.98 -3.42
C LYS A 76 -0.38 23.26 -2.98
N GLN A 77 0.59 23.13 -3.89
CA GLN A 77 1.91 22.50 -3.61
C GLN A 77 1.83 21.09 -3.01
N THR A 78 0.75 20.38 -3.33
CA THR A 78 0.47 19.01 -2.90
C THR A 78 0.03 18.22 -4.13
N SER A 79 0.47 16.98 -4.20
CA SER A 79 0.15 16.03 -5.27
C SER A 79 -0.15 14.66 -4.66
N PHE A 80 -0.69 13.77 -5.48
CA PHE A 80 -0.86 12.37 -5.11
C PHE A 80 -0.14 11.42 -6.07
N THR A 81 0.19 10.25 -5.56
CA THR A 81 0.62 9.09 -6.33
C THR A 81 -0.28 7.89 -6.02
N ILE A 82 -0.69 7.13 -7.04
CA ILE A 82 -1.48 5.89 -6.86
C ILE A 82 -0.59 4.67 -7.03
N TYR A 83 -0.57 3.78 -6.04
CA TYR A 83 0.16 2.52 -6.05
C TYR A 83 -0.77 1.34 -6.26
N LYS A 84 -0.31 0.35 -7.04
CA LYS A 84 -1.01 -0.91 -7.24
C LYS A 84 -1.04 -1.76 -5.96
N PRO A 85 -1.99 -2.71 -5.85
CA PRO A 85 -2.10 -3.60 -4.70
C PRO A 85 -0.83 -4.38 -4.37
N ASN A 86 -0.77 -4.88 -3.13
CA ASN A 86 0.30 -5.77 -2.65
C ASN A 86 1.72 -5.18 -2.75
N GLY A 87 1.86 -3.86 -2.58
CA GLY A 87 3.15 -3.17 -2.69
C GLY A 87 3.64 -3.04 -4.14
N GLY A 88 2.71 -3.09 -5.11
CA GLY A 88 3.03 -2.89 -6.51
C GLY A 88 3.54 -1.48 -6.81
N ALA A 89 4.11 -1.32 -8.00
CA ALA A 89 4.63 -0.04 -8.47
C ALA A 89 3.53 1.03 -8.56
N ALA A 90 3.95 2.29 -8.59
CA ALA A 90 3.08 3.41 -8.94
C ALA A 90 2.46 3.18 -10.33
N ILE A 91 1.21 3.60 -10.49
CA ILE A 91 0.61 3.76 -11.82
C ILE A 91 1.29 4.95 -12.46
N GLU A 92 2.00 4.73 -13.57
CA GLU A 92 2.88 5.73 -14.20
C GLU A 92 2.18 7.06 -14.50
N SER A 93 0.95 7.01 -15.01
CA SER A 93 0.15 8.22 -15.31
C SER A 93 -0.47 8.89 -14.07
N ALA A 94 -0.32 8.29 -12.89
CA ALA A 94 -0.86 8.75 -11.62
C ALA A 94 0.25 9.02 -10.60
N ASP A 95 1.44 9.43 -11.04
CA ASP A 95 2.58 9.75 -10.16
C ASP A 95 2.79 11.26 -10.04
N GLY A 96 2.60 11.82 -8.85
CA GLY A 96 2.80 13.24 -8.58
C GLY A 96 1.78 14.17 -9.24
N VAL A 97 0.56 13.70 -9.49
CA VAL A 97 -0.52 14.44 -10.18
C VAL A 97 -1.56 15.01 -9.21
N LYS A 98 -2.52 15.79 -9.73
CA LYS A 98 -3.70 16.28 -8.98
C LYS A 98 -5.02 15.74 -9.50
N ASP A 99 -4.99 15.12 -10.67
CA ASP A 99 -6.15 14.63 -11.39
C ASP A 99 -5.73 13.33 -12.08
N TRP A 100 -6.51 12.28 -11.89
CA TRP A 100 -6.30 11.03 -12.59
C TRP A 100 -7.61 10.29 -12.79
N GLU A 101 -7.75 9.68 -13.95
CA GLU A 101 -8.83 8.76 -14.29
C GLU A 101 -8.24 7.58 -15.07
N GLY A 102 -8.61 6.36 -14.71
CA GLY A 102 -8.18 5.19 -15.45
C GLY A 102 -8.83 3.89 -14.98
N SER A 103 -8.77 2.89 -15.86
CA SER A 103 -9.22 1.53 -15.56
C SER A 103 -8.17 0.78 -14.74
N LEU A 104 -8.62 0.12 -13.68
CA LEU A 104 -7.76 -0.61 -12.77
C LEU A 104 -7.33 -1.94 -13.38
N PRO A 105 -6.02 -2.25 -13.43
CA PRO A 105 -5.54 -3.48 -14.06
C PRO A 105 -5.82 -4.74 -13.24
N GLU A 106 -6.00 -4.62 -11.92
CA GLU A 106 -6.09 -5.76 -11.01
C GLU A 106 -7.05 -5.50 -9.85
N THR A 107 -7.46 -6.56 -9.17
CA THR A 107 -8.30 -6.47 -7.97
C THR A 107 -7.41 -6.43 -6.73
N GLY A 108 -7.65 -5.47 -5.84
CA GLY A 108 -6.95 -5.39 -4.57
C GLY A 108 -7.12 -4.04 -3.88
N GLU A 109 -6.29 -3.80 -2.88
CA GLU A 109 -6.23 -2.55 -2.13
C GLU A 109 -5.19 -1.61 -2.77
N TYR A 110 -5.66 -0.53 -3.39
CA TYR A 110 -4.82 0.51 -3.96
C TYR A 110 -4.45 1.54 -2.88
N THR A 111 -3.25 2.09 -2.95
CA THR A 111 -2.79 3.13 -2.02
C THR A 111 -2.67 4.46 -2.75
N ILE A 112 -3.46 5.45 -2.32
CA ILE A 112 -3.34 6.83 -2.78
C ILE A 112 -2.50 7.59 -1.77
N THR A 113 -1.30 8.00 -2.16
CA THR A 113 -0.32 8.65 -1.30
C THR A 113 -0.30 10.15 -1.57
N ILE A 114 -0.62 10.97 -0.58
CA ILE A 114 -0.56 12.43 -0.64
C ILE A 114 0.79 12.91 -0.09
N SER A 115 1.45 13.79 -0.84
CA SER A 115 2.72 14.42 -0.44
C SER A 115 2.68 15.93 -0.70
N THR A 116 3.44 16.69 0.10
CA THR A 116 3.47 18.16 0.04
C THR A 116 4.88 18.71 0.18
N ASP A 117 5.19 19.75 -0.60
CA ASP A 117 6.41 20.56 -0.43
C ASP A 117 6.19 21.71 0.56
N ALA A 118 4.93 22.12 0.77
CA ALA A 118 4.56 23.15 1.72
C ALA A 118 4.75 22.68 3.17
N ARG A 119 5.14 23.60 4.07
CA ARG A 119 5.26 23.32 5.52
C ARG A 119 3.97 22.74 6.09
N SER A 120 2.83 23.24 5.64
CA SER A 120 1.49 22.72 5.92
C SER A 120 0.55 23.18 4.81
N ALA A 121 -0.31 22.27 4.32
CA ALA A 121 -1.28 22.57 3.27
C ALA A 121 -2.61 21.84 3.53
N PRO A 122 -3.75 22.55 3.52
CA PRO A 122 -5.05 21.90 3.47
C PRO A 122 -5.26 21.30 2.07
N TYR A 123 -5.98 20.18 2.00
CA TYR A 123 -6.41 19.58 0.75
C TYR A 123 -7.79 18.95 0.87
N THR A 124 -8.45 18.82 -0.28
CA THR A 124 -9.65 17.99 -0.44
C THR A 124 -9.35 16.91 -1.48
N LEU A 125 -9.49 15.65 -1.09
CA LEU A 125 -9.36 14.48 -1.94
C LEU A 125 -10.76 13.94 -2.24
N GLU A 126 -11.15 13.92 -3.50
CA GLU A 126 -12.33 13.21 -3.96
C GLU A 126 -11.89 11.94 -4.67
N THR A 127 -12.58 10.84 -4.39
CA THR A 127 -12.31 9.56 -5.04
C THR A 127 -13.61 8.87 -5.42
N THR A 128 -13.66 8.37 -6.64
CA THR A 128 -14.81 7.66 -7.22
C THR A 128 -14.38 6.34 -7.83
N ILE A 129 -15.19 5.29 -7.68
CA ILE A 129 -15.03 3.97 -8.33
C ILE A 129 -16.28 3.63 -9.12
N ARG A 130 -16.14 3.34 -10.42
CA ARG A 130 -17.24 3.01 -11.34
C ARG A 130 -17.10 1.60 -11.87
#